data_AF-Q22WA5-F1
#
_entry.id   AF-Q22WA5-F1
#
_cell.length_a   1.000
_cell.length_b   1.000
_cell.length_c   1.000
_cell.angle_alpha   90.00
_cell.angle_beta   90.00
_cell.angle_gamma   90.00
#
_symmetry.space_group_name_H-M   'P 1'
#
loop_
_entity.id
_entity.type
_entity.pdbx_description
1 polymer ?
#
loop_
_entity_poly.entity_id
_entity_poly.type
_entity_poly.pdbx_seq_one_letter_code
_entity_poly.pdbx_strand_id
1 'polypeptide(L)'
;MRIFSVVECTIYLIFIAYLVYEYSSKKVPYYVKIITYISWVISFGFVFVLPLDIYYTQHNLSLKRHNLDPKLLDTYEIKYIELTWSVIYWINFLLIWFILPILQEFEDAGEFTIKDKLKRSLYNNALLYGIFVLLGGLFMIYLSYYGKMTMSAMMEFFAGLSNCFGTFLVILLMGHGLVAIPKKYINERTQELNLKYYQGIAKKSEQTKVNAKYQMERLIKIVYLMKEQYSDKHVGQYCTKILEEVNPQIMNDVIKDLRYTNLEDLSRDLTDINMNKIVSLNRQVKKSIADYLRAETKWQILLDNAFLVEDILENQFSIHYKIRSTFWVERSGYVGDILDKIQWFWYVKIKSILKLVLGVIFSIFSLIIIYGELSMFLDLDISIFKIFSQSDEYFKTQILILIPLLYISFCSYYGLFHIQFSGFYCFFKHHNTDAPSLLFGSINFSRVSAPLCYNFLQMMRIQNTSCEQVIGKFDTSVFGSFSAVFFPVVLIIFTLFNFFDIYDLIVEKFNLQQLEFSHQPIQSDIDEGKKILYKARLHRERKFLTKQSTDLRNFNGYSINQFSTRISMYNDDENRNIIPYENQQNKQRSFSTSSLLTNSRNSNFYKDILKI
;
A
#
# COMPACT_ATOMS: atom_id res chain seq x y z
N MET A 1 13.78 -29.55 13.92
CA MET A 1 13.44 -28.20 14.43
C MET A 1 14.42 -27.13 13.95
N ARG A 2 15.70 -27.14 14.35
CA ARG A 2 16.63 -26.01 14.09
C ARG A 2 16.82 -25.61 12.61
N ILE A 3 16.95 -26.57 11.68
CA ILE A 3 17.13 -26.25 10.25
C ILE A 3 15.88 -25.54 9.67
N PHE A 4 14.69 -26.00 10.04
CA PHE A 4 13.43 -25.42 9.58
C PHE A 4 13.29 -23.97 10.04
N SER A 5 13.51 -23.69 11.32
CA SER A 5 13.44 -22.33 11.86
C SER A 5 14.49 -21.40 11.26
N VAL A 6 15.68 -21.92 10.90
CA VAL A 6 16.72 -21.12 10.21
C VAL A 6 16.30 -20.79 8.78
N VAL A 7 15.75 -21.75 8.04
CA VAL A 7 15.25 -21.53 6.67
C VAL A 7 14.09 -20.54 6.69
N GLU A 8 13.14 -20.73 7.59
CA GLU A 8 11.99 -19.83 7.80
C GLU A 8 12.45 -18.40 8.10
N CYS A 9 13.35 -18.24 9.07
CA CYS A 9 13.91 -16.93 9.41
C CYS A 9 14.67 -16.30 8.23
N THR A 10 15.42 -17.09 7.46
CA THR A 10 16.16 -16.58 6.29
C THR A 10 15.22 -16.10 5.21
N ILE A 11 14.19 -16.88 4.86
CA ILE A 11 13.16 -16.49 3.88
C ILE A 11 12.43 -15.23 4.35
N TYR A 12 12.10 -15.18 5.64
CA TYR A 12 11.44 -14.04 6.26
C TYR A 12 12.26 -12.74 6.14
N LEU A 13 13.55 -12.78 6.50
CA LEU A 13 14.44 -11.62 6.40
C LEU A 13 14.61 -11.14 4.95
N ILE A 14 14.79 -12.09 4.01
CA ILE A 14 14.88 -11.77 2.57
C ILE A 14 13.58 -11.16 2.06
N PHE A 15 12.44 -11.70 2.48
CA PHE A 15 11.13 -11.19 2.09
C PHE A 15 10.91 -9.76 2.58
N ILE A 16 11.27 -9.44 3.83
CA ILE A 16 11.18 -8.06 4.33
C ILE A 16 12.13 -7.13 3.58
N ALA A 17 13.36 -7.57 3.29
CA ALA A 17 14.29 -6.78 2.49
C ALA A 17 13.72 -6.46 1.10
N TYR A 18 13.08 -7.46 0.47
CA TYR A 18 12.36 -7.27 -0.79
C TYR A 18 11.19 -6.28 -0.65
N LEU A 19 10.38 -6.37 0.41
CA LEU A 19 9.28 -5.42 0.61
C LEU A 19 9.79 -3.99 0.81
N VAL A 20 10.82 -3.77 1.63
CA VAL A 20 11.41 -2.43 1.82
C VAL A 20 11.97 -1.90 0.50
N TYR A 21 12.64 -2.76 -0.28
CA TYR A 21 13.11 -2.40 -1.61
C TYR A 21 11.96 -1.98 -2.53
N GLU A 22 10.92 -2.80 -2.68
CA GLU A 22 9.80 -2.58 -3.61
C GLU A 22 8.96 -1.34 -3.28
N TYR A 23 8.72 -1.07 -1.99
CA TYR A 23 7.88 0.06 -1.58
C TYR A 23 8.66 1.37 -1.48
N SER A 24 9.92 1.35 -1.04
CA SER A 24 10.69 2.58 -0.81
C SER A 24 11.10 3.26 -2.11
N SER A 25 10.92 4.58 -2.17
CA SER A 25 11.42 5.36 -3.28
C SER A 25 12.95 5.34 -3.33
N LYS A 26 13.49 5.41 -4.56
CA LYS A 26 14.95 5.50 -4.77
C LYS A 26 15.55 6.73 -4.08
N LYS A 27 14.77 7.80 -3.92
CA LYS A 27 15.18 9.04 -3.22
C LYS A 27 15.19 8.94 -1.69
N VAL A 28 14.58 7.90 -1.11
CA VAL A 28 14.54 7.73 0.35
C VAL A 28 15.97 7.48 0.88
N PRO A 29 16.41 8.20 1.92
CA PRO A 29 17.72 8.00 2.53
C PRO A 29 17.94 6.58 3.04
N TYR A 30 19.18 6.10 3.00
CA TYR A 30 19.52 4.73 3.42
C TYR A 30 19.20 4.46 4.90
N TYR A 31 19.40 5.43 5.80
CA TYR A 31 19.07 5.24 7.22
C TYR A 31 17.57 5.01 7.43
N VAL A 32 16.70 5.68 6.65
CA VAL A 32 15.25 5.45 6.69
C VAL A 32 14.91 4.02 6.23
N LYS A 33 15.58 3.53 5.18
CA LYS A 33 15.38 2.15 4.70
C LYS A 33 15.83 1.12 5.74
N ILE A 34 16.97 1.33 6.38
CA ILE A 34 17.50 0.44 7.43
C ILE A 34 16.57 0.42 8.65
N ILE A 35 16.14 1.58 9.16
CA ILE A 35 15.25 1.61 10.33
C ILE A 35 13.88 1.01 10.02
N THR A 36 13.37 1.22 8.80
CA THR A 36 12.13 0.59 8.31
C THR A 36 12.29 -0.93 8.29
N TYR A 37 13.39 -1.44 7.73
CA TYR A 37 13.67 -2.87 7.69
C TYR A 37 13.71 -3.47 9.10
N ILE A 38 14.46 -2.85 10.03
CA ILE A 38 14.53 -3.31 11.43
C ILE A 38 13.14 -3.29 12.08
N SER A 39 12.38 -2.20 11.91
CA SER A 39 11.02 -2.09 12.44
C SER A 39 10.10 -3.18 11.89
N TRP A 40 10.16 -3.50 10.61
CA TRP A 40 9.31 -4.53 10.01
C TRP A 40 9.72 -5.94 10.41
N VAL A 41 11.03 -6.20 10.56
CA VAL A 41 11.56 -7.47 11.11
C VAL A 41 11.06 -7.68 12.54
N ILE A 42 10.95 -6.62 13.33
CA ILE A 42 10.45 -6.74 14.69
C ILE A 42 8.93 -6.88 14.70
N SER A 43 8.22 -6.03 13.94
CA SER A 43 6.75 -5.99 13.89
C SER A 43 6.15 -7.29 13.36
N PHE A 44 6.58 -7.73 12.17
CA PHE A 44 6.10 -8.99 11.62
C PHE A 44 6.66 -10.20 12.37
N GLY A 45 7.76 -10.05 13.11
CA GLY A 45 8.38 -11.12 13.89
C GLY A 45 7.44 -11.69 14.97
N PHE A 46 6.54 -10.86 15.52
CA PHE A 46 5.47 -11.28 16.42
C PHE A 46 4.69 -12.50 15.88
N VAL A 47 4.32 -12.46 14.59
CA VAL A 47 3.55 -13.52 13.92
C VAL A 47 4.33 -14.82 13.79
N PHE A 48 5.66 -14.76 13.68
CA PHE A 48 6.51 -15.95 13.54
C PHE A 48 6.93 -16.54 14.90
N VAL A 49 6.99 -15.73 15.96
CA VAL A 49 7.33 -16.20 17.31
C VAL A 49 6.14 -16.86 18.01
N LEU A 50 4.92 -16.38 17.77
CA LEU A 50 3.72 -16.87 18.47
C LEU A 50 3.44 -18.38 18.30
N PRO A 51 3.55 -18.99 17.11
CA PRO A 51 3.35 -20.43 16.96
C PRO A 51 4.34 -21.27 17.77
N LEU A 52 5.58 -20.80 17.96
CA LEU A 52 6.58 -21.46 18.81
C LEU A 52 6.15 -21.40 20.28
N ASP A 53 5.76 -20.22 20.76
CA ASP A 53 5.28 -20.01 22.12
C ASP A 53 4.09 -20.91 22.47
N ILE A 54 3.10 -20.96 21.57
CA ILE A 54 1.93 -21.83 21.75
C ILE A 54 2.35 -23.31 21.84
N TYR A 55 3.21 -23.79 20.94
CA TYR A 55 3.67 -25.17 20.94
C TYR A 55 4.34 -25.57 22.27
N TYR A 56 5.30 -24.77 22.75
CA TYR A 56 6.00 -25.10 24.00
C TYR A 56 5.12 -24.93 25.23
N THR A 57 4.23 -23.94 25.26
CA THR A 57 3.25 -23.77 26.33
C THR A 57 2.35 -25.01 26.44
N GLN A 58 1.85 -25.52 25.31
CA GLN A 58 0.96 -26.67 25.29
C GLN A 58 1.67 -27.98 25.59
N HIS A 59 2.88 -28.16 25.07
CA HIS A 59 3.72 -29.30 25.40
C HIS A 59 3.97 -29.36 26.91
N ASN A 60 4.28 -28.22 27.54
CA ASN A 60 4.45 -28.13 28.99
C ASN A 60 3.16 -28.46 29.76
N LEU A 61 2.01 -27.94 29.31
CA LEU A 61 0.71 -28.29 29.89
C LEU A 61 0.39 -29.78 29.76
N SER A 62 0.77 -30.42 28.65
CA SER A 62 0.62 -31.86 28.44
C SER A 62 1.48 -32.65 29.42
N LEU A 63 2.77 -32.29 29.56
CA LEU A 63 3.67 -32.89 30.55
C LEU A 63 3.12 -32.78 31.98
N LYS A 64 2.56 -31.62 32.33
CA LYS A 64 1.91 -31.38 33.63
C LYS A 64 0.70 -32.29 33.85
N ARG A 65 -0.14 -32.50 32.84
CA ARG A 65 -1.30 -33.41 32.93
C ARG A 65 -0.87 -34.87 33.14
N HIS A 66 0.25 -35.27 32.55
CA HIS A 66 0.78 -36.63 32.66
C HIS A 66 1.68 -36.85 33.90
N ASN A 67 1.77 -35.88 34.83
CA ASN A 67 2.62 -35.94 36.04
C ASN A 67 4.08 -36.32 35.75
N LEU A 68 4.61 -35.90 34.60
CA LEU A 68 6.00 -36.15 34.20
C LEU A 68 6.96 -35.21 34.94
N ASP A 69 8.24 -35.59 35.04
CA ASP A 69 9.26 -34.99 35.91
C ASP A 69 9.26 -33.44 35.92
N PRO A 70 9.30 -32.78 37.10
CA PRO A 70 9.34 -31.31 37.26
C PRO A 70 10.44 -30.61 36.45
N LYS A 71 11.57 -31.30 36.22
CA LYS A 71 12.72 -30.76 35.46
C LYS A 71 12.42 -30.62 33.96
N LEU A 72 11.40 -31.30 33.45
CA LEU A 72 10.93 -31.17 32.06
C LEU A 72 9.89 -30.04 31.90
N LEU A 73 9.33 -29.51 33.00
CA LEU A 73 8.32 -28.44 32.93
C LEU A 73 8.95 -27.06 32.69
N ASP A 74 10.05 -26.72 33.35
CA ASP A 74 10.79 -25.46 33.11
C ASP A 74 11.91 -25.65 32.09
N THR A 75 11.53 -26.03 30.87
CA THR A 75 12.49 -26.26 29.78
C THR A 75 13.22 -24.95 29.47
N TYR A 76 14.54 -25.03 29.25
CA TYR A 76 15.38 -23.94 28.73
C TYR A 76 14.64 -23.14 27.64
N GLU A 77 13.97 -23.83 26.72
CA GLU A 77 13.22 -23.28 25.59
C GLU A 77 12.18 -22.20 25.96
N ILE A 78 11.40 -22.38 27.03
CA ILE A 78 10.39 -21.38 27.46
C ILE A 78 11.08 -20.09 27.88
N LYS A 79 12.22 -20.18 28.58
CA LYS A 79 13.01 -19.00 28.97
C LYS A 79 13.59 -18.26 27.76
N TYR A 80 13.99 -18.97 26.69
CA TYR A 80 14.43 -18.31 25.45
C TYR A 80 13.29 -17.60 24.75
N ILE A 81 12.09 -18.18 24.78
CA ILE A 81 10.91 -17.57 24.15
C ILE A 81 10.49 -16.34 24.94
N GLU A 82 10.47 -16.39 26.27
CA GLU A 82 10.22 -15.23 27.13
C GLU A 82 11.28 -14.12 26.91
N LEU A 83 12.56 -14.48 26.80
CA LEU A 83 13.62 -13.52 26.43
C LEU A 83 13.40 -12.94 25.04
N THR A 84 13.02 -13.77 24.07
CA THR A 84 12.75 -13.35 22.69
C THR A 84 11.58 -12.36 22.63
N TRP A 85 10.49 -12.68 23.33
CA TRP A 85 9.34 -11.79 23.50
C TRP A 85 9.75 -10.48 24.16
N SER A 86 10.53 -10.54 25.24
CA SER A 86 11.01 -9.33 25.93
C SER A 86 11.82 -8.45 24.99
N VAL A 87 12.77 -9.01 24.24
CA VAL A 87 13.59 -8.27 23.29
C VAL A 87 12.74 -7.65 22.18
N ILE A 88 11.88 -8.43 21.54
CA ILE A 88 11.03 -7.96 20.43
C ILE A 88 10.07 -6.88 20.94
N TYR A 89 9.40 -7.10 22.07
CA TYR A 89 8.43 -6.15 22.63
C TYR A 89 9.09 -4.81 23.02
N TRP A 90 10.18 -4.83 23.77
CA TRP A 90 10.82 -3.60 24.24
C TRP A 90 11.50 -2.83 23.12
N ILE A 91 12.11 -3.50 22.13
CA ILE A 91 12.64 -2.79 20.96
C ILE A 91 11.48 -2.21 20.13
N ASN A 92 10.39 -2.97 19.92
CA ASN A 92 9.20 -2.46 19.24
C ASN A 92 8.62 -1.23 19.94
N PHE A 93 8.55 -1.27 21.28
CA PHE A 93 8.12 -0.14 22.10
C PHE A 93 9.00 1.09 21.88
N LEU A 94 10.34 0.95 21.96
CA LEU A 94 11.26 2.05 21.71
C LEU A 94 11.14 2.62 20.28
N LEU A 95 10.95 1.75 19.29
CA LEU A 95 10.78 2.16 17.90
C LEU A 95 9.49 2.96 17.70
N ILE A 96 8.35 2.46 18.20
CA ILE A 96 7.04 3.11 18.05
C ILE A 96 6.96 4.45 18.78
N TRP A 97 7.48 4.50 20.00
CA TRP A 97 7.23 5.63 20.90
C TRP A 97 8.30 6.69 20.85
N PHE A 98 9.45 6.45 20.23
CA PHE A 98 10.52 7.44 20.17
C PHE A 98 11.13 7.53 18.77
N ILE A 99 11.70 6.44 18.27
CA ILE A 99 12.57 6.52 17.08
C ILE A 99 11.77 6.84 15.81
N LEU A 100 10.74 6.07 15.50
CA LEU A 100 9.98 6.22 14.25
C LEU A 100 9.19 7.53 14.18
N PRO A 101 8.46 7.99 15.22
CA PRO A 101 7.74 9.27 15.14
C PRO A 101 8.66 10.49 15.02
N ILE A 102 9.80 10.49 15.71
CA ILE A 102 10.80 11.56 15.59
C ILE A 102 11.38 11.58 14.19
N LEU A 103 11.75 10.41 13.65
CA LEU A 103 12.26 10.32 12.27
C LEU A 103 11.19 10.71 11.23
N GLN A 104 9.92 10.36 11.44
CA GLN A 104 8.84 10.73 10.54
C GLN A 104 8.72 12.25 10.44
N GLU A 105 8.66 12.94 11.58
CA GLU A 105 8.60 14.41 11.62
C GLU A 105 9.89 15.06 11.12
N PHE A 106 11.05 14.43 11.32
CA PHE A 106 12.34 14.91 10.81
C PHE A 106 12.41 14.85 9.28
N GLU A 107 11.91 13.79 8.65
CA GLU A 107 11.87 13.66 7.19
C GLU A 107 10.84 14.57 6.55
N ASP A 108 9.72 14.81 7.22
CA ASP A 108 8.65 15.70 6.77
C ASP A 108 8.96 17.19 7.04
N ALA A 109 10.04 17.49 7.77
CA ALA A 109 10.47 18.84 8.09
C ALA A 109 10.92 19.64 6.86
N GLY A 110 10.47 20.90 6.77
CA GLY A 110 10.82 21.85 5.70
C GLY A 110 12.09 22.65 5.96
N GLU A 111 12.66 22.52 7.17
CA GLU A 111 13.85 23.22 7.62
C GLU A 111 15.08 22.80 6.81
N PHE A 112 16.05 23.70 6.67
CA PHE A 112 17.25 23.45 5.85
C PHE A 112 18.40 22.81 6.61
N THR A 113 18.43 22.93 7.94
CA THR A 113 19.51 22.39 8.78
C THR A 113 19.05 21.17 9.57
N ILE A 114 19.95 20.21 9.78
CA ILE A 114 19.68 19.00 10.58
C ILE A 114 19.26 19.37 12.01
N LYS A 115 19.89 20.41 12.60
CA LYS A 115 19.59 20.88 13.95
C LYS A 115 18.15 21.39 14.07
N ASP A 116 17.70 22.20 13.11
CA ASP A 116 16.35 22.77 13.15
C ASP A 116 15.28 21.71 12.87
N LYS A 117 15.55 20.78 11.95
CA LYS A 117 14.69 19.62 11.71
C LYS A 117 14.52 18.77 12.98
N LEU A 118 15.63 18.44 13.65
CA LEU A 118 15.59 17.64 14.87
C LEU A 118 14.85 18.38 15.99
N LYS A 119 15.15 19.67 16.21
CA LYS A 119 14.46 20.50 17.20
C LYS A 119 12.95 20.52 16.97
N ARG A 120 12.50 20.70 15.72
CA ARG A 120 11.08 20.66 15.36
C ARG A 120 10.46 19.30 15.62
N SER A 121 11.12 18.22 15.17
CA SER A 121 10.60 16.86 15.35
C SER A 121 10.42 16.50 16.82
N LEU A 122 11.38 16.88 17.68
CA LEU A 122 11.29 16.68 19.12
C LEU A 122 10.18 17.52 19.74
N TYR A 123 10.05 18.79 19.35
CA TYR A 123 9.00 19.68 19.87
C TYR A 123 7.60 19.18 19.52
N ASN A 124 7.36 18.79 18.27
CA ASN A 124 6.06 18.27 17.83
C ASN A 124 5.67 16.98 18.56
N ASN A 125 6.61 16.04 18.70
CA ASN A 125 6.36 14.80 19.44
C ASN A 125 6.18 15.06 20.94
N ALA A 126 6.95 15.98 21.53
CA ALA A 126 6.80 16.36 22.93
C ALA A 126 5.43 16.99 23.23
N LEU A 127 4.88 17.79 22.30
CA LEU A 127 3.52 18.34 22.43
C LEU A 127 2.48 17.21 22.47
N LEU A 128 2.60 16.22 21.57
CA LEU A 128 1.72 15.06 21.54
C LEU A 128 1.82 14.23 22.83
N TYR A 129 3.02 13.97 23.33
CA TYR A 129 3.20 13.28 24.62
C TYR A 129 2.71 14.11 25.80
N GLY A 130 2.80 15.43 25.74
CA GLY A 130 2.22 16.33 26.72
C GLY A 130 0.71 16.14 26.88
N ILE A 131 -0.01 15.88 25.78
CA ILE A 131 -1.44 15.55 25.82
C ILE A 131 -1.68 14.22 26.54
N PHE A 132 -0.89 13.18 26.25
CA PHE A 132 -1.02 11.90 26.95
C PHE A 132 -0.72 12.00 28.45
N VAL A 133 0.31 12.76 28.82
CA VAL A 133 0.64 13.03 30.22
C VAL A 133 -0.48 13.80 30.92
N LEU A 134 -1.09 14.78 30.26
CA LEU A 134 -2.23 15.53 30.80
C LEU A 134 -3.44 14.61 31.02
N LEU A 135 -3.81 13.79 30.03
CA LEU A 135 -4.91 12.83 30.15
C LEU A 135 -4.65 11.80 31.25
N GLY A 136 -3.43 11.26 31.30
CA GLY A 136 -3.00 10.35 32.38
C GLY A 136 -3.06 11.02 33.75
N GLY A 137 -2.64 12.28 33.86
CA GLY A 137 -2.71 13.06 35.09
C GLY A 137 -4.15 13.33 35.57
N LEU A 138 -5.07 13.65 34.65
CA LEU A 138 -6.49 13.80 34.99
C LEU A 138 -7.10 12.48 35.49
N PHE A 139 -6.74 11.37 34.86
CA PHE A 139 -7.17 10.04 35.31
C PHE A 139 -6.61 9.69 36.69
N MET A 140 -5.37 10.08 36.97
CA MET A 140 -4.76 9.92 38.29
C MET A 140 -5.50 10.68 39.39
N ILE A 141 -5.97 11.90 39.09
CA ILE A 141 -6.82 12.67 40.01
C ILE A 141 -8.15 11.95 40.24
N TYR A 142 -8.75 11.38 39.20
CA TYR A 142 -9.97 10.58 39.31
C TYR A 142 -9.78 9.35 40.24
N LEU A 143 -8.71 8.56 40.05
CA LEU A 143 -8.44 7.41 40.92
C LEU A 143 -8.18 7.83 42.38
N SER A 144 -7.51 8.97 42.57
CA SER A 144 -7.28 9.54 43.90
C SER A 144 -8.59 9.92 44.58
N TYR A 145 -9.56 10.48 43.85
CA TYR A 145 -10.87 10.85 44.39
C TYR A 145 -11.66 9.63 44.90
N TYR A 146 -11.59 8.50 44.20
CA TYR A 146 -12.25 7.25 44.59
C TYR A 146 -11.43 6.36 45.55
N GLY A 147 -10.29 6.84 46.04
CA GLY A 147 -9.43 6.09 46.97
C GLY A 147 -8.82 4.81 46.39
N LYS A 148 -8.73 4.69 45.05
CA LYS A 148 -8.21 3.51 44.34
C LYS A 148 -6.78 3.71 43.82
N MET A 149 -5.99 4.58 44.46
CA MET A 149 -4.62 4.90 44.05
C MET A 149 -3.63 3.84 44.54
N THR A 150 -3.74 2.60 44.06
CA THR A 150 -2.68 1.59 44.24
C THR A 150 -1.85 1.46 42.96
N MET A 151 -0.54 1.29 43.10
CA MET A 151 0.34 1.13 41.93
C MET A 151 -0.03 -0.09 41.07
N SER A 152 -0.50 -1.16 41.70
CA SER A 152 -1.01 -2.34 40.99
C SER A 152 -2.24 -2.01 40.15
N ALA A 153 -3.25 -1.35 40.73
CA ALA A 153 -4.47 -0.99 40.00
C ALA A 153 -4.20 -0.01 38.86
N MET A 154 -3.24 0.92 39.04
CA MET A 154 -2.82 1.83 37.98
C MET A 154 -2.16 1.08 36.82
N MET A 155 -1.21 0.19 37.12
CA MET A 155 -0.46 -0.55 36.10
C MET A 155 -1.38 -1.51 35.34
N GLU A 156 -2.27 -2.20 36.05
CA GLU A 156 -3.33 -3.03 35.48
C GLU A 156 -4.28 -2.23 34.58
N PHE A 157 -4.70 -1.03 35.01
CA PHE A 157 -5.57 -0.17 34.21
C PHE A 157 -4.88 0.30 32.92
N PHE A 158 -3.66 0.81 32.99
CA PHE A 158 -2.94 1.30 31.81
C PHE A 158 -2.61 0.17 30.83
N ALA A 159 -2.21 -1.00 31.34
CA ALA A 159 -2.01 -2.19 30.53
C ALA A 159 -3.32 -2.63 29.85
N GLY A 160 -4.42 -2.69 30.60
CA GLY A 160 -5.75 -3.02 30.08
C GLY A 160 -6.23 -2.02 29.02
N LEU A 161 -6.07 -0.72 29.25
CA LEU A 161 -6.44 0.34 28.32
C LEU A 161 -5.63 0.27 27.02
N SER A 162 -4.30 0.11 27.13
CA SER A 162 -3.41 0.01 25.97
C SER A 162 -3.74 -1.19 25.09
N ASN A 163 -3.95 -2.36 25.72
CA ASN A 163 -4.36 -3.58 25.03
C ASN A 163 -5.77 -3.46 24.44
N CYS A 164 -6.73 -2.84 25.15
CA CYS A 164 -8.10 -2.64 24.67
C CYS A 164 -8.12 -1.77 23.40
N PHE A 165 -7.39 -0.64 23.41
CA PHE A 165 -7.24 0.21 22.23
C PHE A 165 -6.57 -0.53 21.06
N GLY A 166 -5.52 -1.28 21.35
CA GLY A 166 -4.81 -2.08 20.34
C GLY A 166 -5.71 -3.14 19.69
N THR A 167 -6.44 -3.91 20.49
CA THR A 167 -7.35 -4.96 20.01
C THR A 167 -8.52 -4.35 19.26
N PHE A 168 -9.09 -3.24 19.74
CA PHE A 168 -10.12 -2.50 19.01
C PHE A 168 -9.64 -2.09 17.61
N LEU A 169 -8.42 -1.56 17.51
CA LEU A 169 -7.81 -1.20 16.23
C LEU A 169 -7.65 -2.44 15.32
N VAL A 170 -7.15 -3.56 15.85
CA VAL A 170 -7.03 -4.83 15.09
C VAL A 170 -8.38 -5.26 14.53
N ILE A 171 -9.44 -5.23 15.33
CA ILE A 171 -10.78 -5.66 14.94
C ILE A 171 -11.36 -4.80 13.83
N LEU A 172 -11.20 -3.47 13.92
CA LEU A 172 -11.64 -2.57 12.86
C LEU A 172 -10.90 -2.85 11.54
N LEU A 173 -9.56 -2.96 11.61
CA LEU A 173 -8.73 -3.22 10.43
C LEU A 173 -9.03 -4.59 9.82
N MET A 174 -9.09 -5.62 10.65
CA MET A 174 -9.37 -7.00 10.27
C MET A 174 -10.79 -7.13 9.68
N GLY A 175 -11.79 -6.51 10.29
CA GLY A 175 -13.19 -6.60 9.85
C GLY A 175 -13.40 -6.14 8.41
N HIS A 176 -12.71 -5.08 7.96
CA HIS A 176 -12.71 -4.70 6.54
C HIS A 176 -11.97 -5.75 5.67
N GLY A 177 -10.79 -6.19 6.10
CA GLY A 177 -9.98 -7.17 5.37
C GLY A 177 -10.68 -8.51 5.13
N LEU A 178 -11.45 -9.00 6.12
CA LEU A 178 -12.19 -10.27 6.04
C LEU A 178 -13.21 -10.29 4.90
N VAL A 179 -13.74 -9.14 4.50
CA VAL A 179 -14.74 -9.04 3.42
C VAL A 179 -14.10 -8.57 2.11
N ALA A 180 -13.26 -7.54 2.18
CA ALA A 180 -12.71 -6.91 0.99
C ALA A 180 -11.75 -7.83 0.22
N ILE A 181 -10.96 -8.67 0.91
CA ILE A 181 -10.01 -9.58 0.27
C ILE A 181 -10.71 -10.65 -0.57
N PRO A 182 -11.63 -11.48 -0.02
CA PRO A 182 -12.33 -12.47 -0.83
C PRO A 182 -13.10 -11.85 -2.00
N LYS A 183 -13.83 -10.75 -1.74
CA LYS A 183 -14.61 -10.02 -2.75
C LYS A 183 -13.71 -9.54 -3.90
N LYS A 184 -12.55 -8.98 -3.59
CA LYS A 184 -11.56 -8.55 -4.59
C LYS A 184 -11.11 -9.70 -5.49
N TYR A 185 -10.69 -10.82 -4.92
CA TYR A 185 -10.20 -11.96 -5.71
C TYR A 185 -11.30 -12.60 -6.57
N ILE A 186 -12.52 -12.67 -6.05
CA ILE A 186 -13.68 -13.17 -6.81
C ILE A 186 -14.05 -12.21 -7.95
N ASN A 187 -14.01 -10.89 -7.72
CA ASN A 187 -14.33 -9.89 -8.75
C ASN A 187 -13.24 -9.81 -9.84
N GLU A 188 -11.96 -9.89 -9.43
CA GLU A 188 -10.81 -9.85 -10.35
C GLU A 188 -10.74 -11.03 -11.32
N ARG A 189 -11.57 -12.07 -11.12
CA ARG A 189 -11.63 -13.25 -12.00
C ARG A 189 -12.10 -12.90 -13.41
N THR A 190 -12.99 -11.93 -13.55
CA THR A 190 -13.66 -11.62 -14.83
C THR A 190 -13.00 -10.42 -15.49
N GLN A 191 -12.46 -10.62 -16.69
CA GLN A 191 -11.76 -9.55 -17.42
C GLN A 191 -12.69 -8.39 -17.81
N GLU A 192 -13.96 -8.67 -18.12
CA GLU A 192 -14.95 -7.64 -18.43
C GLU A 192 -15.24 -6.72 -17.24
N LEU A 193 -15.32 -7.29 -16.02
CA LEU A 193 -15.49 -6.52 -14.79
C LEU A 193 -14.24 -5.68 -14.50
N ASN A 194 -13.05 -6.26 -14.71
CA ASN A 194 -11.79 -5.54 -14.57
C ASN A 194 -11.72 -4.34 -15.53
N LEU A 195 -12.13 -4.52 -16.79
CA LEU A 195 -12.16 -3.43 -17.76
C LEU A 195 -13.12 -2.32 -17.35
N LYS A 196 -14.35 -2.67 -16.94
CA LYS A 196 -15.34 -1.70 -16.44
C LYS A 196 -14.83 -0.95 -15.22
N TYR A 197 -14.14 -1.64 -14.31
CA TYR A 197 -13.50 -1.02 -13.17
C TYR A 197 -12.46 0.01 -13.60
N TYR A 198 -11.49 -0.36 -14.46
CA TYR A 198 -10.48 0.57 -14.95
C TYR A 198 -11.07 1.75 -15.70
N GLN A 199 -12.12 1.53 -16.49
CA GLN A 199 -12.87 2.59 -17.17
C GLN A 199 -13.45 3.58 -16.15
N GLY A 200 -14.17 3.12 -15.13
CA GLY A 200 -14.78 4.04 -14.18
C GLY A 200 -13.80 4.81 -13.29
N ILE A 201 -12.65 4.22 -12.93
CA ILE A 201 -11.63 4.95 -12.14
C ILE A 201 -10.72 5.86 -12.99
N ALA A 202 -10.72 5.73 -14.33
CA ALA A 202 -9.82 6.48 -15.22
C ALA A 202 -9.97 7.99 -15.06
N LYS A 203 -11.21 8.49 -15.03
CA LYS A 203 -11.52 9.92 -14.89
C LYS A 203 -10.94 10.51 -13.60
N LYS A 204 -11.24 9.90 -12.45
CA LYS A 204 -10.75 10.34 -11.13
C LYS A 204 -9.22 10.29 -11.08
N SER A 205 -8.61 9.24 -11.63
CA SER A 205 -7.15 9.10 -11.67
C SER A 205 -6.49 10.17 -12.55
N GLU A 206 -7.05 10.47 -13.72
CA GLU A 206 -6.53 11.52 -14.59
C GLU A 206 -6.66 12.90 -13.94
N GLN A 207 -7.83 13.21 -13.38
CA GLN A 207 -8.06 14.48 -12.70
C GLN A 207 -7.14 14.65 -11.50
N THR A 208 -6.93 13.60 -10.70
CA THR A 208 -5.98 13.63 -9.57
C THR A 208 -4.56 13.93 -10.05
N LYS A 209 -4.11 13.29 -11.14
CA LYS A 209 -2.80 13.56 -11.75
C LYS A 209 -2.67 15.00 -12.23
N VAL A 210 -3.67 15.51 -12.96
CA VAL A 210 -3.66 16.89 -13.48
C VAL A 210 -3.65 17.91 -12.35
N ASN A 211 -4.49 17.71 -11.32
CA ASN A 211 -4.54 18.58 -10.15
C ASN A 211 -3.21 18.58 -9.38
N ALA A 212 -2.62 17.40 -9.17
CA ALA A 212 -1.32 17.28 -8.50
C ALA A 212 -0.20 17.97 -9.31
N LYS A 213 -0.21 17.82 -10.64
CA LYS A 213 0.72 18.50 -11.55
C LYS A 213 0.60 20.02 -11.42
N TYR A 214 -0.62 20.55 -11.53
CA TYR A 214 -0.88 21.98 -11.43
C TYR A 214 -0.42 22.57 -10.08
N GLN A 215 -0.73 21.90 -8.96
CA GLN A 215 -0.31 22.36 -7.63
C GLN A 215 1.22 22.36 -7.48
N MET A 216 1.89 21.29 -7.93
CA MET A 216 3.34 21.20 -7.95
C MET A 216 3.97 22.34 -8.76
N GLU A 217 3.51 22.54 -10.00
CA GLU A 217 4.03 23.59 -10.88
C GLU A 217 3.80 24.98 -10.28
N ARG A 218 2.60 25.26 -9.74
CA ARG A 218 2.31 26.53 -9.07
C ARG A 218 3.30 26.81 -7.94
N LEU A 219 3.55 25.85 -7.06
CA LEU A 219 4.48 26.04 -5.94
C LEU A 219 5.91 26.28 -6.41
N ILE A 220 6.38 25.54 -7.42
CA ILE A 220 7.72 25.75 -8.00
C ILE A 220 7.81 27.15 -8.65
N LYS A 221 6.77 27.59 -9.38
CA LYS A 221 6.70 28.94 -9.96
C LYS A 221 6.76 30.03 -8.89
N ILE A 222 6.06 29.87 -7.75
CA ILE A 222 6.14 30.80 -6.62
C ILE A 222 7.58 30.89 -6.09
N VAL A 223 8.25 29.76 -5.87
CA VAL A 223 9.63 29.73 -5.38
C VAL A 223 10.59 30.37 -6.39
N TYR A 224 10.37 30.13 -7.69
CA TYR A 224 11.15 30.76 -8.76
C TYR A 224 10.97 32.29 -8.76
N LEU A 225 9.73 32.79 -8.70
CA LEU A 225 9.46 34.23 -8.65
C LEU A 225 10.03 34.88 -7.37
N MET A 226 9.94 34.20 -6.22
CA MET A 226 10.59 34.65 -4.98
C MET A 226 12.10 34.75 -5.11
N LYS A 227 12.74 33.79 -5.77
CA LYS A 227 14.18 33.83 -6.06
C LYS A 227 14.52 35.08 -6.89
N GLU A 228 13.80 35.34 -7.97
CA GLU A 228 14.07 36.48 -8.85
C GLU A 228 13.83 37.82 -8.15
N GLN A 229 12.72 37.95 -7.41
CA GLN A 229 12.37 39.19 -6.71
C GLN A 229 13.32 39.51 -5.53
N TYR A 230 13.88 38.49 -4.87
CA TYR A 230 14.73 38.64 -3.69
C TYR A 230 16.13 38.07 -3.87
N SER A 231 16.66 38.14 -5.10
CA SER A 231 17.94 37.53 -5.52
C SER A 231 19.11 37.91 -4.59
N ASP A 232 19.15 39.15 -4.09
CA ASP A 232 20.25 39.65 -3.25
C ASP A 232 20.10 39.36 -1.75
N LYS A 233 18.99 38.74 -1.32
CA LYS A 233 18.71 38.47 0.10
C LYS A 233 18.99 37.01 0.46
N HIS A 234 19.15 36.74 1.76
CA HIS A 234 19.19 35.38 2.29
C HIS A 234 17.99 34.52 1.84
N VAL A 235 16.83 35.16 1.59
CA VAL A 235 15.64 34.52 1.03
C VAL A 235 15.93 33.87 -0.33
N GLY A 236 16.59 34.59 -1.25
CA GLY A 236 16.97 34.08 -2.57
C GLY A 236 17.84 32.83 -2.48
N GLN A 237 18.79 32.79 -1.54
CA GLN A 237 19.67 31.64 -1.30
C GLN A 237 18.93 30.39 -0.79
N TYR A 238 17.84 30.56 -0.02
CA TYR A 238 17.00 29.43 0.37
C TYR A 238 16.13 28.97 -0.78
N CYS A 239 15.58 29.90 -1.57
CA CYS A 239 14.83 29.56 -2.78
C CYS A 239 15.70 28.80 -3.80
N THR A 240 16.96 29.18 -4.01
CA THR A 240 17.87 28.41 -4.90
C THR A 240 18.06 26.99 -4.40
N LYS A 241 18.30 26.79 -3.10
CA LYS A 241 18.42 25.45 -2.50
C LYS A 241 17.18 24.59 -2.73
N ILE A 242 15.97 25.17 -2.60
CA ILE A 242 14.72 24.43 -2.88
C ILE A 242 14.69 24.00 -4.35
N LEU A 243 15.00 24.91 -5.28
CA LEU A 243 14.94 24.65 -6.72
C LEU A 243 16.00 23.63 -7.18
N GLU A 244 17.17 23.60 -6.54
CA GLU A 244 18.23 22.61 -6.81
C GLU A 244 17.82 21.17 -6.43
N GLU A 245 16.90 20.99 -5.47
CA GLU A 245 16.36 19.67 -5.10
C GLU A 245 15.31 19.14 -6.09
N VAL A 246 14.79 20.00 -6.98
CA VAL A 246 13.79 19.62 -7.99
C VAL A 246 14.46 18.90 -9.16
N ASN A 247 13.77 17.90 -9.73
CA ASN A 247 14.27 17.21 -10.93
C ASN A 247 14.48 18.23 -12.07
N PRO A 248 15.67 18.28 -12.71
CA PRO A 248 15.95 19.20 -13.82
C PRO A 248 14.90 19.17 -14.95
N GLN A 249 14.32 18.01 -15.24
CA GLN A 249 13.28 17.88 -16.26
C GLN A 249 12.01 18.64 -15.87
N ILE A 250 11.51 18.42 -14.64
CA ILE A 250 10.33 19.13 -14.12
C ILE A 250 10.59 20.64 -14.09
N MET A 251 11.80 21.03 -13.68
CA MET A 251 12.21 22.44 -13.68
C MET A 251 12.14 23.06 -15.07
N ASN A 252 12.67 22.37 -16.09
CA ASN A 252 12.66 22.87 -17.47
C ASN A 252 11.24 23.04 -18.02
N ASP A 253 10.33 22.11 -17.71
CA ASP A 253 8.94 22.21 -18.14
C ASP A 253 8.22 23.38 -17.45
N VAL A 254 8.45 23.56 -16.15
CA VAL A 254 7.94 24.72 -15.40
C VAL A 254 8.44 26.04 -15.98
N ILE A 255 9.73 26.12 -16.34
CA ILE A 255 10.35 27.32 -16.92
C ILE A 255 9.76 27.65 -18.30
N LYS A 256 9.45 26.65 -19.13
CA LYS A 256 8.78 26.88 -20.41
C LYS A 256 7.39 27.45 -20.19
N ASP A 257 6.63 26.89 -19.25
CA ASP A 257 5.26 27.30 -18.96
C ASP A 257 5.17 28.67 -18.26
N LEU A 258 6.23 29.09 -17.56
CA LEU A 258 6.31 30.43 -16.96
C LEU A 258 6.09 31.54 -17.99
N ARG A 259 6.49 31.34 -19.25
CA ARG A 259 6.32 32.33 -20.33
C ARG A 259 4.86 32.64 -20.66
N TYR A 260 3.94 31.74 -20.32
CA TYR A 260 2.52 31.84 -20.62
C TYR A 260 1.65 32.01 -19.37
N THR A 261 2.27 32.13 -18.19
CA THR A 261 1.54 32.20 -16.92
C THR A 261 1.22 33.65 -16.55
N ASN A 262 -0.02 33.92 -16.13
CA ASN A 262 -0.38 35.25 -15.63
C ASN A 262 0.27 35.48 -14.25
N LEU A 263 1.17 36.46 -14.17
CA LEU A 263 1.99 36.72 -12.97
C LEU A 263 1.20 37.36 -11.84
N GLU A 264 0.05 38.00 -12.13
CA GLU A 264 -0.79 38.67 -11.14
C GLU A 264 -1.49 37.72 -10.16
N ASP A 265 -1.78 36.48 -10.58
CA ASP A 265 -2.41 35.48 -9.71
C ASP A 265 -1.41 34.90 -8.70
N LEU A 266 -0.12 34.84 -9.07
CA LEU A 266 0.96 34.33 -8.24
C LEU A 266 1.49 35.38 -7.25
N SER A 267 1.40 36.67 -7.61
CA SER A 267 1.96 37.76 -6.80
C SER A 267 1.21 37.99 -5.49
N ARG A 268 -0.06 37.59 -5.39
CA ARG A 268 -0.84 37.63 -4.14
C ARG A 268 -0.29 36.72 -3.04
N ASP A 269 0.38 35.63 -3.43
CA ASP A 269 1.02 34.71 -2.47
C ASP A 269 2.40 35.20 -1.97
N LEU A 270 2.89 36.33 -2.52
CA LEU A 270 4.21 36.91 -2.20
C LEU A 270 4.18 37.96 -1.08
N THR A 271 3.02 38.26 -0.49
CA THR A 271 2.91 39.20 0.65
C THR A 271 3.35 38.53 1.96
N ASP A 272 4.08 39.25 2.81
CA ASP A 272 4.58 38.80 4.13
C ASP A 272 5.57 37.62 4.13
N ILE A 273 6.70 37.80 3.45
CA ILE A 273 7.78 36.80 3.42
C ILE A 273 8.54 36.78 4.75
N ASN A 274 8.40 35.67 5.47
CA ASN A 274 9.20 35.35 6.64
C ASN A 274 9.88 33.96 6.48
N MET A 275 10.83 33.65 7.37
CA MET A 275 11.54 32.36 7.32
C MET A 275 10.60 31.16 7.46
N ASN A 276 9.55 31.29 8.29
CA ASN A 276 8.55 30.24 8.49
C ASN A 276 7.78 29.93 7.19
N LYS A 277 7.52 30.95 6.38
CA LYS A 277 6.85 30.82 5.07
C LYS A 277 7.75 30.07 4.11
N ILE A 278 9.05 30.39 4.03
CA ILE A 278 10.02 29.67 3.18
C ILE A 278 10.14 28.20 3.60
N VAL A 279 10.22 27.93 4.92
CA VAL A 279 10.25 26.56 5.46
C VAL A 279 8.98 25.80 5.10
N SER A 280 7.81 26.42 5.25
CA SER A 280 6.53 25.79 4.89
C SER A 280 6.41 25.56 3.37
N LEU A 281 6.90 26.48 2.54
CA LEU A 281 6.97 26.32 1.08
C LEU A 281 7.88 25.15 0.70
N ASN A 282 9.05 25.03 1.31
CA ASN A 282 9.95 23.89 1.06
C ASN A 282 9.26 22.55 1.35
N ARG A 283 8.58 22.44 2.51
CA ARG A 283 7.79 21.25 2.86
C ARG A 283 6.68 20.97 1.83
N GLN A 284 5.95 22.00 1.40
CA GLN A 284 4.87 21.87 0.41
C GLN A 284 5.39 21.49 -0.98
N VAL A 285 6.52 22.03 -1.42
CA VAL A 285 7.17 21.64 -2.69
C VAL A 285 7.57 20.17 -2.64
N LYS A 286 8.22 19.72 -1.56
CA LYS A 286 8.59 18.30 -1.38
C LYS A 286 7.36 17.38 -1.44
N LYS A 287 6.31 17.73 -0.70
CA LYS A 287 5.06 16.98 -0.67
C LYS A 287 4.37 16.93 -2.05
N SER A 288 4.21 18.08 -2.71
CA SER A 288 3.54 18.17 -4.01
C SER A 288 4.28 17.43 -5.13
N ILE A 289 5.63 17.43 -5.13
CA ILE A 289 6.43 16.61 -6.05
C ILE A 289 6.16 15.12 -5.82
N ALA A 290 6.16 14.68 -4.55
CA ALA A 290 5.84 13.29 -4.22
C ALA A 290 4.42 12.91 -4.65
N ASP A 291 3.43 13.77 -4.40
CA ASP A 291 2.04 13.58 -4.80
C ASP A 291 1.86 13.48 -6.32
N TYR A 292 2.53 14.35 -7.09
CA TYR A 292 2.52 14.30 -8.55
C TYR A 292 3.11 12.97 -9.06
N LEU A 293 4.30 12.59 -8.61
CA LEU A 293 4.95 11.34 -9.07
C LEU A 293 4.13 10.09 -8.74
N ARG A 294 3.47 10.07 -7.58
CA ARG A 294 2.53 9.00 -7.21
C ARG A 294 1.31 8.97 -8.11
N ALA A 295 0.68 10.11 -8.34
CA ALA A 295 -0.52 10.20 -9.18
C ALA A 295 -0.20 9.84 -10.64
N GLU A 296 0.96 10.25 -11.15
CA GLU A 296 1.49 9.86 -12.44
C GLU A 296 1.73 8.35 -12.51
N THR A 297 2.39 7.75 -11.50
CA THR A 297 2.63 6.30 -11.51
C THR A 297 1.32 5.50 -11.44
N LYS A 298 0.37 5.91 -10.59
CA LYS A 298 -0.97 5.29 -10.53
C LYS A 298 -1.67 5.35 -11.89
N TRP A 299 -1.60 6.50 -12.56
CA TRP A 299 -2.15 6.67 -13.89
C TRP A 299 -1.51 5.71 -14.91
N GLN A 300 -0.18 5.57 -14.91
CA GLN A 300 0.50 4.65 -15.81
C GLN A 300 0.14 3.18 -15.56
N ILE A 301 0.06 2.76 -14.29
CA ILE A 301 -0.36 1.40 -13.91
C ILE A 301 -1.80 1.13 -14.35
N LEU A 302 -2.69 2.11 -14.19
CA LEU A 302 -4.07 2.02 -14.64
C LEU A 302 -4.11 1.82 -16.16
N LEU A 303 -3.39 2.64 -16.93
CA LEU A 303 -3.30 2.48 -18.38
C LEU A 303 -2.74 1.12 -18.79
N ASP A 304 -1.66 0.67 -18.16
CA ASP A 304 -1.04 -0.64 -18.44
C ASP A 304 -2.02 -1.79 -18.21
N ASN A 305 -2.74 -1.78 -17.08
CA ASN A 305 -3.71 -2.82 -16.80
C ASN A 305 -4.93 -2.73 -17.71
N ALA A 306 -5.42 -1.52 -18.00
CA ALA A 306 -6.56 -1.32 -18.89
C ALA A 306 -6.26 -1.85 -20.31
N PHE A 307 -5.12 -1.45 -20.90
CA PHE A 307 -4.73 -1.89 -22.24
C PHE A 307 -4.48 -3.39 -22.29
N LEU A 308 -3.83 -3.96 -21.26
CA LEU A 308 -3.64 -5.40 -21.18
C LEU A 308 -4.98 -6.16 -21.16
N VAL A 309 -5.95 -5.69 -20.39
CA VAL A 309 -7.27 -6.34 -20.30
C VAL A 309 -8.05 -6.18 -21.61
N GLU A 310 -7.99 -5.01 -22.26
CA GLU A 310 -8.56 -4.80 -23.60
C GLU A 310 -7.98 -5.81 -24.61
N ASP A 311 -6.65 -5.94 -24.65
CA ASP A 311 -5.95 -6.87 -25.54
C ASP A 311 -6.33 -8.33 -25.27
N ILE A 312 -6.49 -8.71 -23.99
CA ILE A 312 -6.94 -10.05 -23.60
C ILE A 312 -8.36 -10.31 -24.10
N LEU A 313 -9.28 -9.34 -23.94
CA LEU A 313 -10.67 -9.48 -24.35
C LEU A 313 -10.82 -9.56 -25.87
N GLU A 314 -10.04 -8.79 -26.63
CA GLU A 314 -10.02 -8.86 -28.10
C GLU A 314 -9.51 -10.21 -28.62
N ASN A 315 -8.55 -10.82 -27.91
CA ASN A 315 -7.90 -12.07 -28.32
C ASN A 315 -8.41 -13.32 -27.58
N GLN A 316 -9.49 -13.21 -26.82
CA GLN A 316 -10.01 -14.33 -26.01
C GLN A 316 -10.49 -15.53 -26.85
N PHE A 317 -10.90 -15.27 -28.09
CA PHE A 317 -11.34 -16.29 -29.06
C PHE A 317 -10.33 -16.50 -30.20
N SER A 318 -9.06 -16.14 -29.97
CA SER A 318 -7.98 -16.29 -30.95
C SER A 318 -7.75 -17.78 -31.31
N ILE A 319 -7.88 -18.11 -32.60
CA ILE A 319 -7.65 -19.46 -33.14
C ILE A 319 -6.20 -19.92 -32.91
N HIS A 320 -5.26 -18.97 -32.94
CA HIS A 320 -3.83 -19.26 -32.79
C HIS A 320 -3.35 -19.30 -31.34
N TYR A 321 -4.24 -19.07 -30.37
CA TYR A 321 -3.91 -18.97 -28.94
C TYR A 321 -2.79 -17.96 -28.67
N LYS A 322 -2.87 -16.79 -29.33
CA LYS A 322 -1.93 -15.68 -29.18
C LYS A 322 -2.68 -14.40 -28.88
N ILE A 323 -2.10 -13.56 -28.02
CA ILE A 323 -2.56 -12.20 -27.74
C ILE A 323 -1.83 -11.26 -28.71
N ARG A 324 -2.53 -10.72 -29.70
CA ARG A 324 -1.98 -9.72 -30.61
C ARG A 324 -2.24 -8.33 -30.06
N SER A 325 -1.19 -7.52 -29.96
CA SER A 325 -1.29 -6.14 -29.50
C SER A 325 -0.10 -5.32 -29.97
N THR A 326 -0.34 -4.04 -30.24
CA THR A 326 0.68 -3.06 -30.65
C THR A 326 1.81 -2.92 -29.63
N PHE A 327 1.53 -3.22 -28.36
CA PHE A 327 2.50 -3.10 -27.27
C PHE A 327 3.29 -4.39 -27.01
N TRP A 328 3.01 -5.46 -27.76
CA TRP A 328 3.65 -6.75 -27.65
C TRP A 328 4.46 -7.05 -28.91
N VAL A 329 5.72 -7.41 -28.71
CA VAL A 329 6.57 -7.92 -29.79
C VAL A 329 6.40 -9.43 -29.82
N GLU A 330 5.92 -9.96 -30.94
CA GLU A 330 5.81 -11.41 -31.12
C GLU A 330 7.19 -12.06 -31.03
N ARG A 331 7.29 -13.14 -30.25
CA ARG A 331 8.56 -13.86 -30.09
C ARG A 331 8.80 -14.70 -31.34
N SER A 332 10.01 -14.64 -31.90
CA SER A 332 10.36 -15.43 -33.07
C SER A 332 10.78 -16.87 -32.71
N GLY A 333 10.54 -17.80 -33.63
CA GLY A 333 10.94 -19.20 -33.51
C GLY A 333 9.96 -20.10 -32.74
N TYR A 334 10.22 -21.41 -32.77
CA TYR A 334 9.33 -22.43 -32.19
C TYR A 334 9.14 -22.31 -30.67
N VAL A 335 10.21 -21.97 -29.95
CA VAL A 335 10.16 -21.72 -28.50
C VAL A 335 9.33 -20.46 -28.19
N GLY A 336 9.46 -19.43 -29.02
CA GLY A 336 8.65 -18.20 -28.93
C GLY A 336 7.16 -18.51 -29.04
N ASP A 337 6.77 -19.30 -30.05
CA ASP A 337 5.39 -19.72 -30.27
C ASP A 337 4.81 -20.52 -29.08
N ILE A 338 5.60 -21.40 -28.47
CA ILE A 338 5.17 -22.14 -27.27
C ILE A 338 4.96 -21.20 -26.09
N LEU A 339 5.90 -20.27 -25.85
CA LEU A 339 5.79 -19.31 -24.76
C LEU A 339 4.57 -18.39 -24.93
N ASP A 340 4.27 -17.98 -26.16
CA ASP A 340 3.09 -17.15 -26.46
C ASP A 340 1.79 -17.91 -26.21
N LYS A 341 1.73 -19.20 -26.55
CA LYS A 341 0.59 -20.08 -26.20
C LYS A 341 0.43 -20.23 -24.69
N ILE A 342 1.52 -20.53 -23.98
CA ILE A 342 1.50 -20.65 -22.50
C ILE A 342 1.00 -19.34 -21.87
N GLN A 343 1.47 -18.21 -22.39
CA GLN A 343 1.08 -16.89 -21.92
C GLN A 343 -0.42 -16.63 -22.15
N TRP A 344 -0.95 -16.97 -23.32
CA TRP A 344 -2.38 -16.87 -23.59
C TRP A 344 -3.19 -17.74 -22.60
N PHE A 345 -2.78 -18.99 -22.38
CA PHE A 345 -3.43 -19.87 -21.40
C PHE A 345 -3.37 -19.30 -19.98
N TRP A 346 -2.24 -18.71 -19.60
CA TRP A 346 -2.06 -18.06 -18.30
C TRP A 346 -3.06 -16.91 -18.10
N TYR A 347 -3.11 -15.94 -19.01
CA TYR A 347 -3.93 -14.74 -18.84
C TYR A 347 -5.43 -14.97 -19.07
N VAL A 348 -5.79 -15.81 -20.03
CA VAL A 348 -7.21 -16.03 -20.42
C VAL A 348 -7.89 -17.03 -19.48
N LYS A 349 -7.22 -18.13 -19.10
CA LYS A 349 -7.85 -19.22 -18.32
C LYS A 349 -7.30 -19.36 -16.91
N ILE A 350 -6.01 -19.65 -16.78
CA ILE A 350 -5.41 -20.10 -15.50
C ILE A 350 -5.50 -19.01 -14.43
N LYS A 351 -5.17 -17.76 -14.77
CA LYS A 351 -5.21 -16.62 -13.83
C LYS A 351 -6.61 -16.40 -13.26
N SER A 352 -7.66 -16.51 -14.08
CA SER A 352 -9.04 -16.37 -13.63
C SER A 352 -9.44 -17.47 -12.63
N ILE A 353 -9.11 -18.72 -12.94
CA ILE A 353 -9.37 -19.87 -12.06
C ILE A 353 -8.60 -19.72 -10.74
N LEU A 354 -7.32 -19.35 -10.80
CA LEU A 354 -6.49 -19.14 -9.61
C LEU A 354 -7.08 -18.05 -8.70
N LYS A 355 -7.54 -16.94 -9.28
CA LYS A 355 -8.20 -15.85 -8.54
C LYS A 355 -9.49 -16.32 -7.86
N LEU A 356 -10.31 -17.12 -8.56
CA LEU A 356 -11.51 -17.72 -7.97
C LEU A 356 -11.17 -18.67 -6.81
N VAL A 357 -10.23 -19.59 -7.00
CA VAL A 357 -9.82 -20.55 -5.97
C VAL A 357 -9.28 -19.83 -4.73
N LEU A 358 -8.41 -18.84 -4.91
CA LEU A 358 -7.92 -18.01 -3.80
C LEU A 358 -9.06 -17.24 -3.11
N GLY A 359 -10.00 -16.68 -3.89
CA GLY A 359 -11.17 -16.00 -3.34
C GLY A 359 -12.01 -16.92 -2.45
N VAL A 360 -12.28 -18.15 -2.89
CA VAL A 360 -13.01 -19.16 -2.11
C VAL A 360 -12.23 -19.56 -0.84
N ILE A 361 -10.92 -19.80 -0.96
CA ILE A 361 -10.08 -20.12 0.20
C ILE A 361 -10.13 -18.99 1.24
N PHE A 362 -9.97 -17.73 0.81
CA PHE A 362 -10.06 -16.59 1.71
C PHE A 362 -11.46 -16.44 2.31
N SER A 363 -12.53 -16.67 1.55
CA SER A 363 -13.90 -16.68 2.11
C SER A 363 -14.07 -17.71 3.23
N ILE A 364 -13.51 -18.91 3.06
CA ILE A 364 -13.55 -19.96 4.09
C ILE A 364 -12.79 -19.50 5.34
N PHE A 365 -11.57 -18.98 5.19
CA PHE A 365 -10.83 -18.46 6.33
C PHE A 365 -11.54 -17.29 7.02
N SER A 366 -12.17 -16.38 6.27
CA SER A 366 -12.95 -15.29 6.86
C SER A 366 -14.09 -15.80 7.72
N LEU A 367 -14.83 -16.79 7.24
CA LEU A 367 -15.93 -17.40 7.99
C LEU A 367 -15.42 -18.12 9.24
N ILE A 368 -14.28 -18.81 9.16
CA ILE A 368 -13.66 -19.47 10.32
C ILE A 368 -13.26 -18.44 11.39
N ILE A 369 -12.70 -17.30 11.01
CA ILE A 369 -12.30 -16.24 11.95
C ILE A 369 -13.51 -15.59 12.59
N ILE A 370 -14.53 -15.23 11.80
CA ILE A 370 -15.79 -14.67 12.31
C ILE A 370 -16.42 -15.66 13.30
N TYR A 371 -16.41 -16.95 12.98
CA TYR A 371 -16.88 -18.00 13.87
C TYR A 371 -16.03 -18.10 15.14
N GLY A 372 -14.70 -18.02 15.05
CA GLY A 372 -13.79 -18.03 16.20
C GLY A 372 -14.07 -16.89 17.20
N GLU A 373 -14.30 -15.69 16.70
CA GLU A 373 -14.65 -14.52 17.50
C GLU A 373 -16.07 -14.62 18.08
N LEU A 374 -17.04 -15.11 17.31
CA LEU A 374 -18.38 -15.43 17.81
C LEU A 374 -18.37 -16.49 18.93
N SER A 375 -17.50 -17.49 18.81
CA SER A 375 -17.32 -18.54 19.82
C SER A 375 -16.81 -17.98 21.15
N MET A 376 -16.07 -16.86 21.13
CA MET A 376 -15.70 -16.15 22.35
C MET A 376 -16.91 -15.47 23.00
N PHE A 377 -17.74 -14.80 22.20
CA PHE A 377 -18.95 -14.12 22.69
C PHE A 377 -19.96 -15.08 23.32
N LEU A 378 -20.17 -16.24 22.71
CA LEU A 378 -21.15 -17.25 23.14
C LEU A 378 -20.60 -18.26 24.16
N ASP A 379 -19.34 -18.10 24.56
CA ASP A 379 -18.57 -19.03 25.37
C ASP A 379 -18.66 -20.51 24.93
N LEU A 380 -18.61 -20.77 23.62
CA LEU A 380 -18.66 -22.13 23.08
C LEU A 380 -17.28 -22.81 23.17
N ASP A 381 -17.23 -24.03 23.68
CA ASP A 381 -15.99 -24.82 23.81
C ASP A 381 -15.39 -25.31 22.48
N ILE A 382 -16.10 -25.11 21.37
CA ILE A 382 -15.80 -25.65 20.04
C ILE A 382 -15.09 -24.59 19.19
N SER A 383 -13.96 -24.05 19.66
CA SER A 383 -13.09 -23.29 18.75
C SER A 383 -12.35 -24.31 17.86
N ILE A 384 -12.58 -24.26 16.54
CA ILE A 384 -11.89 -25.10 15.54
C ILE A 384 -10.36 -25.01 15.74
N PHE A 385 -9.93 -23.83 16.16
CA PHE A 385 -8.58 -23.47 16.55
C PHE A 385 -7.98 -24.28 17.70
N LYS A 386 -8.77 -24.72 18.69
CA LYS A 386 -8.28 -25.57 19.78
C LYS A 386 -7.83 -26.95 19.27
N ILE A 387 -8.50 -27.50 18.25
CA ILE A 387 -8.14 -28.79 17.64
C ILE A 387 -6.75 -28.71 16.99
N PHE A 388 -6.42 -27.58 16.35
CA PHE A 388 -5.12 -27.36 15.70
C PHE A 388 -3.92 -27.39 16.65
N SER A 389 -4.20 -27.22 17.93
CA SER A 389 -3.21 -27.07 18.99
C SER A 389 -3.01 -28.37 19.81
N GLN A 390 -3.79 -29.43 19.50
CA GLN A 390 -3.72 -30.70 20.21
C GLN A 390 -2.71 -31.69 19.64
N SER A 391 -2.03 -31.37 18.53
CA SER A 391 -1.01 -32.24 17.97
C SER A 391 0.34 -32.11 18.70
N ASP A 392 0.92 -33.24 19.07
CA ASP A 392 2.27 -33.31 19.64
C ASP A 392 3.37 -33.10 18.59
N GLU A 393 3.03 -33.18 17.29
CA GLU A 393 3.96 -32.97 16.20
C GLU A 393 4.25 -31.49 15.95
N TYR A 394 5.47 -31.06 16.27
CA TYR A 394 5.97 -29.70 16.03
C TYR A 394 5.57 -29.13 14.67
N PHE A 395 5.87 -29.81 13.56
CA PHE A 395 5.63 -29.26 12.22
C PHE A 395 4.15 -29.04 11.92
N LYS A 396 3.27 -29.95 12.37
CA LYS A 396 1.83 -29.82 12.17
C LYS A 396 1.29 -28.65 12.96
N THR A 397 1.66 -28.54 14.23
CA THR A 397 1.22 -27.45 15.11
C THR A 397 1.70 -26.08 14.59
N GLN A 398 2.97 -25.98 14.13
CA GLN A 398 3.49 -24.76 13.53
C GLN A 398 2.68 -24.32 12.30
N ILE A 399 2.44 -25.22 11.33
CA ILE A 399 1.74 -24.88 10.09
C ILE A 399 0.26 -24.54 10.37
N LEU A 400 -0.42 -25.31 11.22
CA LEU A 400 -1.83 -25.11 11.52
C LEU A 400 -2.11 -23.80 12.27
N ILE A 401 -1.16 -23.31 13.07
CA ILE A 401 -1.26 -22.03 13.77
C ILE A 401 -0.82 -20.87 12.86
N LEU A 402 0.29 -21.04 12.14
CA LEU A 402 0.86 -19.99 11.30
C LEU A 402 -0.07 -19.59 10.15
N ILE A 403 -0.75 -20.54 9.50
CA ILE A 403 -1.62 -20.23 8.34
C ILE A 403 -2.77 -19.27 8.71
N PRO A 404 -3.62 -19.56 9.74
CA PRO A 404 -4.65 -18.62 10.15
C PRO A 404 -4.10 -17.29 10.65
N LEU A 405 -2.98 -17.32 11.40
CA LEU A 405 -2.35 -16.10 11.92
C LEU A 405 -1.81 -15.20 10.79
N LEU A 406 -1.21 -15.78 9.75
CA LEU A 406 -0.80 -15.06 8.54
C LEU A 406 -2.01 -14.46 7.81
N TYR A 407 -3.14 -15.16 7.78
CA TYR A 407 -4.35 -14.62 7.16
C TYR A 407 -4.95 -13.46 7.97
N ILE A 408 -5.03 -13.57 9.30
CA ILE A 408 -5.45 -12.47 10.19
C ILE A 408 -4.53 -11.26 9.99
N SER A 409 -3.21 -11.48 10.01
CA SER A 409 -2.21 -10.46 9.73
C SER A 409 -2.39 -9.81 8.35
N PHE A 410 -2.65 -10.62 7.32
CA PHE A 410 -2.94 -10.12 5.98
C PHE A 410 -4.21 -9.26 5.95
N CYS A 411 -5.29 -9.66 6.63
CA CYS A 411 -6.53 -8.89 6.75
C CYS A 411 -6.30 -7.55 7.47
N SER A 412 -5.65 -7.56 8.63
CA SER A 412 -5.37 -6.34 9.40
C SER A 412 -4.49 -5.35 8.63
N TYR A 413 -3.41 -5.82 7.99
CA TYR A 413 -2.56 -4.94 7.19
C TYR A 413 -3.23 -4.48 5.91
N TYR A 414 -4.06 -5.32 5.27
CA TYR A 414 -4.87 -4.91 4.12
C TYR A 414 -5.81 -3.76 4.49
N GLY A 415 -6.48 -3.84 5.65
CA GLY A 415 -7.27 -2.74 6.21
C GLY A 415 -6.44 -1.46 6.37
N LEU A 416 -5.24 -1.57 6.94
CA LEU A 416 -4.36 -0.42 7.16
C LEU A 416 -3.95 0.29 5.86
N PHE A 417 -3.70 -0.46 4.78
CA PHE A 417 -3.33 0.12 3.48
C PHE A 417 -4.51 0.74 2.72
N HIS A 418 -5.73 0.28 2.99
CA HIS A 418 -6.93 0.73 2.29
C HIS A 418 -7.69 1.85 3.00
N ILE A 419 -7.47 2.05 4.30
CA ILE A 419 -8.02 3.21 5.00
C ILE A 419 -7.28 4.47 4.52
N GLN A 420 -7.96 5.25 3.70
CA GLN A 420 -7.47 6.55 3.26
C GLN A 420 -7.69 7.56 4.39
N PHE A 421 -6.74 7.67 5.32
CA PHE A 421 -6.67 8.83 6.20
C PHE A 421 -6.32 10.06 5.35
N SER A 422 -7.37 10.74 4.86
CA SER A 422 -7.38 12.01 4.11
C SER A 422 -5.99 12.65 3.90
N GLY A 423 -5.28 12.25 2.83
CA GLY A 423 -4.14 12.99 2.27
C GLY A 423 -2.88 13.16 3.14
N PHE A 424 -2.72 12.48 4.27
CA PHE A 424 -1.54 12.67 5.12
C PHE A 424 -0.39 11.74 4.75
N TYR A 425 -0.57 10.41 4.76
CA TYR A 425 0.50 9.44 4.48
C TYR A 425 -0.08 8.12 3.94
N CYS A 426 0.52 7.54 2.90
CA CYS A 426 0.02 6.32 2.25
C CYS A 426 1.18 5.48 1.67
N PHE A 427 1.00 4.16 1.59
CA PHE A 427 1.94 3.27 0.92
C PHE A 427 1.64 3.13 -0.56
N PHE A 428 2.71 3.16 -1.36
CA PHE A 428 2.63 2.98 -2.80
C PHE A 428 3.69 1.99 -3.27
N LYS A 429 3.26 1.01 -4.07
CA LYS A 429 4.15 0.06 -4.74
C LYS A 429 5.01 0.76 -5.80
N HIS A 430 6.01 0.04 -6.30
CA HIS A 430 6.89 0.47 -7.40
C HIS A 430 7.78 1.67 -7.06
N HIS A 431 8.38 1.67 -5.87
CA HIS A 431 9.33 2.69 -5.43
C HIS A 431 8.77 4.12 -5.37
N ASN A 432 7.52 4.27 -4.92
CA ASN A 432 6.85 5.58 -4.83
C ASN A 432 6.49 6.00 -3.40
N THR A 433 6.81 5.18 -2.40
CA THR A 433 6.64 5.58 -1.00
C THR A 433 7.81 6.48 -0.59
N ASP A 434 7.49 7.70 -0.19
CA ASP A 434 8.41 8.68 0.40
C ASP A 434 8.80 8.29 1.83
N ALA A 435 9.82 8.95 2.36
CA ALA A 435 10.35 8.63 3.69
C ALA A 435 9.30 8.82 4.81
N PRO A 436 8.54 9.94 4.87
CA PRO A 436 7.50 10.11 5.88
C PRO A 436 6.40 9.05 5.83
N SER A 437 5.88 8.70 4.63
CA SER A 437 4.83 7.67 4.56
C SER A 437 5.33 6.27 4.89
N LEU A 438 6.59 5.96 4.56
CA LEU A 438 7.23 4.69 4.91
C LEU A 438 7.35 4.54 6.44
N LEU A 439 7.74 5.61 7.12
CA LEU A 439 7.85 5.66 8.58
C LEU A 439 6.48 5.65 9.26
N PHE A 440 5.49 6.39 8.75
CA PHE A 440 4.10 6.33 9.21
C PHE A 440 3.56 4.91 9.16
N GLY A 441 3.83 4.23 8.05
CA GLY A 441 3.51 2.83 7.87
C GLY A 441 4.14 1.90 8.89
N SER A 442 5.43 2.07 9.10
CA SER A 442 6.21 1.31 10.07
C SER A 442 5.64 1.45 11.49
N ILE A 443 5.30 2.68 11.90
CA ILE A 443 4.65 2.96 13.20
C ILE A 443 3.36 2.15 13.34
N ASN A 444 2.52 2.15 12.30
CA ASN A 444 1.23 1.46 12.37
C ASN A 444 1.36 -0.07 12.35
N PHE A 445 2.30 -0.66 11.59
CA PHE A 445 2.57 -2.10 11.70
C PHE A 445 3.03 -2.48 13.09
N SER A 446 3.97 -1.71 13.64
CA SER A 446 4.51 -1.93 14.98
C SER A 446 3.41 -1.83 16.06
N ARG A 447 2.46 -0.89 15.93
CA ARG A 447 1.32 -0.72 16.85
C ARG A 447 0.34 -1.90 16.84
N VAL A 448 0.10 -2.49 15.68
CA VAL A 448 -0.91 -3.56 15.49
C VAL A 448 -0.36 -4.94 15.87
N SER A 449 0.96 -5.13 15.88
CA SER A 449 1.59 -6.45 15.99
C SER A 449 1.33 -7.19 17.31
N ALA A 450 1.53 -6.52 18.45
CA ALA A 450 1.27 -7.11 19.77
C ALA A 450 -0.22 -7.39 20.02
N PRO A 451 -1.14 -6.43 19.79
CA PRO A 451 -2.57 -6.69 19.96
C PRO A 451 -3.12 -7.78 19.04
N LEU A 452 -2.56 -7.92 17.83
CA LEU A 452 -2.95 -8.99 16.91
C LEU A 452 -2.63 -10.38 17.46
N CYS A 453 -1.41 -10.57 17.98
CA CYS A 453 -1.02 -11.84 18.60
C CYS A 453 -1.85 -12.13 19.84
N TYR A 454 -2.13 -11.09 20.64
CA TYR A 454 -2.95 -11.20 21.82
C TYR A 454 -4.41 -11.60 21.48
N ASN A 455 -5.03 -10.94 20.51
CA ASN A 455 -6.37 -11.28 20.01
C ASN A 455 -6.42 -12.73 19.48
N PHE A 456 -5.38 -13.17 18.79
CA PHE A 456 -5.30 -14.56 18.33
C PHE A 456 -5.21 -15.57 19.49
N LEU A 457 -4.42 -15.29 20.53
CA LEU A 457 -4.35 -16.15 21.73
C LEU A 457 -5.71 -16.26 22.44
N GLN A 458 -6.44 -15.15 22.51
CA GLN A 458 -7.80 -15.12 23.04
C GLN A 458 -8.76 -16.02 22.24
N MET A 459 -8.72 -15.94 20.90
CA MET A 459 -9.51 -16.81 20.02
C MET A 459 -9.15 -18.30 20.18
N MET A 460 -7.87 -18.61 20.40
CA MET A 460 -7.39 -19.97 20.68
C MET A 460 -7.73 -20.47 22.09
N ARG A 461 -8.10 -19.56 23.02
CA ARG A 461 -8.32 -19.83 24.46
C ARG A 461 -7.10 -20.44 25.16
N ILE A 462 -5.90 -20.01 24.79
CA ILE A 462 -4.64 -20.49 25.40
C ILE A 462 -4.14 -19.41 26.36
N GLN A 463 -3.97 -19.80 27.62
CA GLN A 463 -3.51 -18.93 28.70
C GLN A 463 -2.12 -19.33 29.18
N ASN A 464 -1.44 -18.39 29.85
CA ASN A 464 -0.11 -18.52 30.44
C ASN A 464 1.01 -18.77 29.43
N THR A 465 0.90 -18.17 28.24
CA THR A 465 1.99 -18.13 27.27
C THR A 465 3.08 -17.15 27.71
N SER A 466 4.31 -17.31 27.20
CA SER A 466 5.39 -16.35 27.45
C SER A 466 5.05 -14.96 26.89
N CYS A 467 4.29 -14.90 25.79
CA CYS A 467 3.73 -13.68 25.23
C CYS A 467 2.87 -12.91 26.24
N GLU A 468 1.92 -13.58 26.91
CA GLU A 468 1.06 -12.94 27.93
C GLU A 468 1.84 -12.45 29.14
N GLN A 469 2.91 -13.16 29.52
CA GLN A 469 3.77 -12.76 30.64
C GLN A 469 4.51 -11.45 30.34
N VAL A 470 4.99 -11.27 29.11
CA VAL A 470 5.75 -10.08 28.69
C VAL A 470 4.84 -8.90 28.34
N ILE A 471 3.78 -9.13 27.56
CA ILE A 471 2.86 -8.07 27.10
C ILE A 471 1.92 -7.62 28.24
N GLY A 472 1.68 -8.49 29.21
CA GLY A 472 0.77 -8.25 30.32
C GLY A 472 -0.62 -8.85 30.07
N LYS A 473 -1.19 -9.46 31.11
CA LYS A 473 -2.52 -10.10 31.05
C LYS A 473 -3.63 -9.04 31.02
N PHE A 474 -4.62 -9.26 30.17
CA PHE A 474 -5.78 -8.39 30.01
C PHE A 474 -6.92 -8.68 31.01
N ASP A 475 -6.85 -9.80 31.74
CA ASP A 475 -7.89 -10.30 32.67
C ASP A 475 -7.96 -9.48 33.98
N THR A 476 -8.12 -8.17 33.83
CA THR A 476 -8.66 -7.29 34.87
C THR A 476 -10.18 -7.37 34.80
N SER A 477 -10.83 -7.47 35.96
CA SER A 477 -12.28 -7.77 36.08
C SER A 477 -13.20 -6.83 35.29
N VAL A 478 -12.77 -5.59 35.04
CA VAL A 478 -13.54 -4.57 34.31
C VAL A 478 -13.39 -4.69 32.79
N PHE A 479 -12.19 -4.92 32.27
CA PHE A 479 -11.96 -4.93 30.82
C PHE A 479 -12.18 -6.30 30.19
N GLY A 480 -11.89 -7.40 30.91
CA GLY A 480 -12.06 -8.77 30.41
C GLY A 480 -13.50 -9.05 29.96
N SER A 481 -14.46 -8.82 30.87
CA SER A 481 -15.90 -9.01 30.61
C SER A 481 -16.44 -8.11 29.50
N PHE A 482 -16.02 -6.83 29.49
CA PHE A 482 -16.38 -5.89 28.43
C PHE A 482 -15.86 -6.35 27.07
N SER A 483 -14.58 -6.76 26.99
CA SER A 483 -13.94 -7.14 25.74
C SER A 483 -14.57 -8.36 25.08
N ALA A 484 -14.91 -9.38 25.88
CA ALA A 484 -15.49 -10.64 25.40
C ALA A 484 -16.85 -10.40 24.70
N VAL A 485 -17.55 -9.33 25.07
CA VAL A 485 -18.81 -8.93 24.44
C VAL A 485 -18.59 -7.90 23.33
N PHE A 486 -17.86 -6.83 23.62
CA PHE A 486 -17.73 -5.67 22.74
C PHE A 486 -17.04 -6.01 21.42
N PHE A 487 -15.93 -6.74 21.49
CA PHE A 487 -15.08 -6.99 20.33
C PHE A 487 -15.72 -7.87 19.25
N PRO A 488 -16.31 -9.05 19.57
CA PRO A 488 -17.02 -9.84 18.58
C PRO A 488 -18.21 -9.09 17.96
N VAL A 489 -18.97 -8.34 18.76
CA VAL A 489 -20.12 -7.56 18.27
C VAL A 489 -19.67 -6.48 17.29
N VAL A 490 -18.62 -5.72 17.62
CA VAL A 490 -18.06 -4.71 16.70
C VAL A 490 -17.55 -5.35 15.41
N LEU A 491 -16.88 -6.50 15.49
CA LEU A 491 -16.41 -7.22 14.31
C LEU A 491 -17.57 -7.62 13.40
N ILE A 492 -18.66 -8.17 13.96
CA ILE A 492 -19.83 -8.59 13.18
C ILE A 492 -20.50 -7.39 12.53
N ILE A 493 -20.73 -6.31 13.28
CA ILE A 493 -21.34 -5.10 12.73
C ILE A 493 -20.49 -4.56 11.57
N PHE A 494 -19.17 -4.48 11.77
CA PHE A 494 -18.28 -3.93 10.76
C PHE A 494 -18.13 -4.85 9.54
N THR A 495 -18.08 -6.16 9.72
CA THR A 495 -18.07 -7.12 8.60
C THR A 495 -19.38 -7.07 7.82
N LEU A 496 -20.54 -7.00 8.47
CA LEU A 496 -21.83 -6.83 7.78
C LEU A 496 -21.91 -5.50 7.02
N PHE A 497 -21.44 -4.40 7.61
CA PHE A 497 -21.41 -3.09 6.97
C PHE A 497 -20.57 -3.10 5.69
N ASN A 498 -19.41 -3.74 5.73
CA ASN A 498 -18.56 -3.90 4.56
C ASN A 498 -19.13 -4.92 3.56
N PHE A 499 -19.83 -5.95 4.01
CA PHE A 499 -20.41 -6.97 3.12
C PHE A 499 -21.53 -6.40 2.25
N PHE A 500 -22.40 -5.58 2.86
CA PHE A 500 -23.51 -4.93 2.18
C PHE A 500 -23.16 -3.57 1.55
N ASP A 501 -21.88 -3.19 1.54
CA ASP A 501 -21.41 -1.88 1.05
C ASP A 501 -22.19 -0.69 1.66
N ILE A 502 -22.67 -0.82 2.90
CA ILE A 502 -23.49 0.19 3.60
C ILE A 502 -22.71 1.49 3.74
N TYR A 503 -21.38 1.39 3.89
CA TYR A 503 -20.52 2.54 3.97
C TYR A 503 -20.59 3.43 2.73
N ASP A 504 -20.50 2.83 1.54
CA ASP A 504 -20.50 3.56 0.28
C ASP A 504 -21.87 4.26 0.08
N LEU A 505 -22.97 3.61 0.48
CA LEU A 505 -24.31 4.19 0.48
C LEU A 505 -24.44 5.41 1.43
N ILE A 506 -23.80 5.36 2.60
CA ILE A 506 -23.80 6.48 3.55
C ILE A 506 -22.98 7.64 2.96
N VAL A 507 -21.78 7.37 2.44
CA VAL A 507 -20.90 8.38 1.87
C VAL A 507 -21.55 9.09 0.67
N GLU A 508 -22.20 8.35 -0.21
CA GLU A 508 -22.94 8.89 -1.35
C GLU A 508 -24.07 9.81 -0.88
N LYS A 509 -24.85 9.38 0.12
CA LYS A 509 -25.98 10.16 0.66
C LYS A 509 -25.54 11.47 1.34
N PHE A 510 -24.38 11.49 1.99
CA PHE A 510 -23.86 12.66 2.69
C PHE A 510 -22.87 13.50 1.87
N ASN A 511 -22.63 13.17 0.59
CA ASN A 511 -21.67 13.85 -0.28
C ASN A 511 -20.24 13.91 0.30
N LEU A 512 -19.87 12.92 1.12
CA LEU A 512 -18.55 12.84 1.77
C LEU A 512 -17.54 12.09 0.91
N GLN A 513 -17.40 12.46 -0.37
CA GLN A 513 -16.52 11.80 -1.36
C GLN A 513 -15.05 11.66 -0.93
N GLN A 514 -14.65 12.37 0.13
CA GLN A 514 -13.31 12.32 0.72
C GLN A 514 -13.06 11.08 1.61
N LEU A 515 -14.10 10.33 1.97
CA LEU A 515 -14.01 9.19 2.90
C LEU A 515 -14.25 7.82 2.24
N GLU A 516 -14.59 7.78 0.95
CA GLU A 516 -15.00 6.58 0.18
C GLU A 516 -13.99 5.41 0.24
N PHE A 517 -14.43 4.22 0.68
CA PHE A 517 -13.58 3.02 0.83
C PHE A 517 -13.46 2.21 -0.46
N SER A 518 -14.47 2.24 -1.33
CA SER A 518 -14.51 1.47 -2.58
C SER A 518 -15.18 2.24 -3.72
N HIS A 519 -14.44 2.53 -4.79
CA HIS A 519 -15.01 3.10 -6.02
C HIS A 519 -15.75 2.00 -6.78
N GLN A 520 -17.04 1.82 -6.49
CA GLN A 520 -17.91 1.18 -7.48
C GLN A 520 -18.14 2.19 -8.61
N PRO A 521 -17.74 1.87 -9.85
CA PRO A 521 -17.77 2.83 -10.93
C PRO A 521 -19.21 3.14 -11.35
N ILE A 522 -19.61 4.41 -11.25
CA ILE A 522 -20.91 4.89 -11.74
C ILE A 522 -20.91 4.76 -13.27
N GLN A 523 -22.05 4.37 -13.85
CA GLN A 523 -22.16 4.14 -15.30
C GLN A 523 -21.73 5.35 -16.14
N SER A 524 -22.00 6.58 -15.68
CA SER A 524 -21.55 7.81 -16.34
C SER A 524 -20.02 7.93 -16.39
N ASP A 525 -19.34 7.57 -15.30
CA ASP A 525 -17.87 7.64 -15.22
C ASP A 525 -17.21 6.56 -16.09
N ILE A 526 -17.87 5.41 -16.26
CA ILE A 526 -17.42 4.36 -17.19
C ILE A 526 -17.40 4.89 -18.63
N ASP A 527 -18.46 5.56 -19.07
CA ASP A 527 -18.57 6.02 -20.46
C ASP A 527 -17.62 7.17 -20.78
N GLU A 528 -17.38 8.06 -19.82
CA GLU A 528 -16.35 9.09 -19.93
C GLU A 528 -14.94 8.47 -19.89
N GLY A 529 -14.71 7.53 -18.99
CA GLY A 529 -13.47 6.79 -18.85
C GLY A 529 -13.05 6.02 -20.10
N LYS A 530 -14.00 5.42 -20.82
CA LYS A 530 -13.74 4.80 -22.15
C LYS A 530 -13.11 5.78 -23.12
N LYS A 531 -13.64 7.01 -23.21
CA LYS A 531 -13.11 8.05 -24.12
C LYS A 531 -11.70 8.47 -23.71
N ILE A 532 -11.47 8.61 -22.41
CA ILE A 532 -10.16 8.95 -21.85
C ILE A 532 -9.13 7.85 -22.19
N LEU A 533 -9.46 6.59 -21.90
CA LEU A 533 -8.58 5.45 -22.15
C LEU A 533 -8.28 5.28 -23.64
N TYR A 534 -9.30 5.43 -24.50
CA TYR A 534 -9.12 5.39 -25.95
C TYR A 534 -8.13 6.46 -26.45
N LYS A 535 -8.28 7.71 -25.99
CA LYS A 535 -7.34 8.80 -26.32
C LYS A 535 -5.93 8.49 -25.82
N ALA A 536 -5.80 7.99 -24.59
CA ALA A 536 -4.52 7.64 -24.00
C ALA A 536 -3.84 6.49 -24.75
N ARG A 537 -4.61 5.48 -25.19
CA ARG A 537 -4.14 4.36 -25.99
C ARG A 537 -3.59 4.82 -27.33
N LEU A 538 -4.36 5.61 -28.07
CA LEU A 538 -3.93 6.17 -29.36
C LEU A 538 -2.62 6.97 -29.23
N HIS A 539 -2.50 7.79 -28.19
CA HIS A 539 -1.27 8.55 -27.95
C HIS A 539 -0.07 7.63 -27.72
N ARG A 540 -0.28 6.56 -26.93
CA ARG A 540 0.78 5.60 -26.60
C ARG A 540 1.18 4.73 -27.79
N GLU A 541 0.23 4.26 -28.59
CA GLU A 541 0.48 3.50 -29.81
C GLU A 541 1.27 4.33 -30.83
N ARG A 542 0.89 5.60 -31.04
CA ARG A 542 1.65 6.52 -31.89
C ARG A 542 3.10 6.68 -31.40
N LYS A 543 3.30 6.89 -30.10
CA LYS A 543 4.65 6.99 -29.51
C LYS A 543 5.43 5.68 -29.71
N PHE A 544 4.80 4.53 -29.53
CA PHE A 544 5.42 3.21 -29.67
C PHE A 544 5.84 2.93 -31.12
N LEU A 545 4.95 3.14 -32.09
CA LEU A 545 5.22 2.93 -33.52
C LEU A 545 6.32 3.87 -34.04
N THR A 546 6.34 5.12 -33.57
CA THR A 546 7.42 6.08 -33.91
C THR A 546 8.77 5.53 -33.45
N LYS A 547 8.88 5.00 -32.22
CA LYS A 547 10.14 4.41 -31.73
C LYS A 547 10.51 3.14 -32.49
N GLN A 548 9.52 2.30 -32.81
CA GLN A 548 9.74 1.07 -33.57
C GLN A 548 10.39 1.34 -34.93
N SER A 549 10.02 2.46 -35.57
CA SER A 549 10.65 2.86 -36.83
C SER A 549 12.09 3.37 -36.70
N THR A 550 12.56 3.75 -35.50
CA THR A 550 13.89 4.37 -35.30
C THR A 550 14.96 3.45 -34.72
N ASP A 551 14.63 2.33 -34.05
CA ASP A 551 15.66 1.48 -33.38
C ASP A 551 15.34 -0.03 -33.30
N LEU A 552 15.33 -0.73 -34.44
CA LEU A 552 14.83 -2.11 -34.59
C LEU A 552 15.53 -3.20 -33.74
N ARG A 553 16.68 -2.96 -33.09
CA ARG A 553 17.53 -4.03 -32.51
C ARG A 553 17.33 -4.30 -31.01
N ASN A 554 16.70 -3.40 -30.24
CA ASN A 554 16.61 -3.50 -28.77
C ASN A 554 15.16 -3.44 -28.23
N PHE A 555 14.20 -4.01 -28.96
CA PHE A 555 12.78 -3.91 -28.61
C PHE A 555 12.30 -5.02 -27.67
N ASN A 556 12.05 -4.64 -26.40
CA ASN A 556 11.28 -5.45 -25.46
C ASN A 556 9.89 -4.80 -25.32
N GLY A 557 8.82 -5.54 -25.65
CA GLY A 557 7.42 -5.11 -25.47
C GLY A 557 7.04 -5.00 -23.98
N TYR A 558 5.87 -5.48 -23.58
CA TYR A 558 5.55 -5.71 -22.16
C TYR A 558 6.46 -6.82 -21.56
N SER A 559 7.75 -6.54 -21.36
CA SER A 559 8.57 -7.32 -20.44
C SER A 559 8.21 -6.86 -19.03
N ILE A 560 7.77 -7.80 -18.20
CA ILE A 560 7.23 -7.62 -16.84
C ILE A 560 8.18 -6.84 -15.89
N ASN A 561 9.44 -6.60 -16.26
CA ASN A 561 10.47 -6.01 -15.39
C ASN A 561 10.95 -4.58 -15.74
N GLN A 562 10.29 -3.84 -16.64
CA GLN A 562 10.77 -2.50 -17.07
C GLN A 562 10.19 -1.28 -16.32
N PHE A 563 9.54 -1.46 -15.17
CA PHE A 563 8.93 -0.33 -14.44
C PHE A 563 9.93 0.73 -13.96
N SER A 564 11.19 0.36 -13.69
CA SER A 564 12.17 1.29 -13.11
C SER A 564 12.93 2.17 -14.11
N THR A 565 12.86 1.84 -15.42
CA THR A 565 13.56 2.55 -16.50
C THR A 565 12.63 3.48 -17.30
N ARG A 566 11.31 3.30 -17.20
CA ARG A 566 10.33 4.06 -18.01
C ARG A 566 10.08 5.49 -17.52
N ILE A 567 10.29 5.80 -16.24
CA ILE A 567 10.12 7.16 -15.70
C ILE A 567 11.24 8.10 -16.18
N SER A 568 12.48 7.62 -16.40
CA SER A 568 13.53 8.47 -16.99
C SER A 568 13.35 8.66 -18.50
N MET A 569 12.87 7.63 -19.20
CA MET A 569 12.77 7.63 -20.67
C MET A 569 11.50 8.31 -21.23
N TYR A 570 10.44 8.49 -20.44
CA TYR A 570 9.25 9.23 -20.91
C TYR A 570 9.49 10.75 -20.95
N ASN A 571 10.37 11.26 -20.09
CA ASN A 571 10.65 12.69 -19.95
C ASN A 571 11.79 13.18 -20.85
N ASP A 572 12.70 12.31 -21.31
CA ASP A 572 13.81 12.71 -22.19
C ASP A 572 13.37 12.98 -23.66
N ASP A 573 12.26 12.38 -24.12
CA ASP A 573 11.89 12.41 -25.54
C ASP A 573 10.83 13.48 -25.93
N GLU A 574 10.10 14.08 -24.98
CA GLU A 574 9.25 15.25 -25.30
C GLU A 574 10.07 16.47 -25.74
N ASN A 575 11.37 16.49 -25.43
CA ASN A 575 12.31 17.53 -25.87
C ASN A 575 12.86 17.34 -27.30
N ARG A 576 12.69 16.18 -27.94
CA ARG A 576 13.22 15.95 -29.31
C ARG A 576 12.23 16.27 -30.44
N ASN A 577 10.94 16.45 -30.13
CA ASN A 577 9.90 16.64 -31.14
C ASN A 577 9.36 18.08 -31.22
N ILE A 578 10.25 19.07 -31.27
CA ILE A 578 9.92 20.40 -31.80
C ILE A 578 10.47 20.47 -33.22
N ILE A 579 9.71 19.97 -34.19
CA ILE A 579 9.97 20.27 -35.61
C ILE A 579 9.17 21.54 -35.95
N PRO A 580 9.80 22.59 -36.50
CA PRO A 580 9.09 23.81 -36.87
C PRO A 580 7.99 23.55 -37.91
N TYR A 581 6.87 24.28 -37.77
CA TYR A 581 5.61 24.14 -38.51
C TYR A 581 5.76 24.18 -40.06
N GLU A 582 6.86 24.71 -40.59
CA GLU A 582 7.10 24.78 -42.05
C GLU A 582 7.37 23.42 -42.72
N ASN A 583 7.81 22.39 -41.97
CA ASN A 583 8.09 21.08 -42.56
C ASN A 583 6.86 20.16 -42.70
N GLN A 584 5.70 20.53 -42.14
CA GLN A 584 4.47 19.74 -42.26
C GLN A 584 3.76 19.93 -43.63
N GLN A 585 3.88 21.11 -44.25
CA GLN A 585 3.24 21.37 -45.55
C GLN A 585 3.93 20.68 -46.74
N ASN A 586 5.27 20.52 -46.69
CA ASN A 586 6.01 19.83 -47.76
C ASN A 586 5.83 18.30 -47.72
N LYS A 587 5.48 17.73 -46.56
CA LYS A 587 5.20 16.28 -46.42
C LYS A 587 3.77 15.90 -46.84
N GLN A 588 2.80 16.83 -46.78
CA GLN A 588 1.45 16.59 -47.32
C GLN A 588 1.40 16.65 -48.85
N ARG A 589 2.26 17.44 -49.52
CA ARG A 589 2.33 17.51 -50.99
C ARG A 589 2.98 16.29 -51.66
N SER A 590 3.77 15.49 -50.95
CA SER A 590 4.39 14.26 -51.48
C SER A 590 3.51 13.01 -51.32
N PHE A 591 2.52 13.04 -50.42
CA PHE A 591 1.55 11.96 -50.25
C PHE A 591 0.36 12.03 -51.22
N SER A 592 0.06 13.21 -51.79
CA SER A 592 -1.03 13.37 -52.76
C SER A 592 -0.66 13.00 -54.20
N THR A 593 0.63 12.92 -54.54
CA THR A 593 1.11 12.54 -55.88
C THR A 593 1.37 11.05 -56.04
N SER A 594 1.51 10.29 -54.96
CA SER A 594 1.70 8.82 -54.99
C SER A 594 0.40 8.02 -55.02
N SER A 595 -0.75 8.63 -54.69
CA SER A 595 -2.07 7.97 -54.69
C SER A 595 -2.82 8.03 -56.04
N LEU A 596 -2.29 8.74 -57.05
CA LEU A 596 -2.92 8.87 -58.37
C LEU A 596 -2.40 7.89 -59.44
N LEU A 597 -1.36 7.09 -59.16
CA LEU A 597 -0.76 6.16 -60.14
C LEU A 597 -1.13 4.67 -59.93
N THR A 598 -1.94 4.33 -58.94
CA THR A 598 -2.30 2.93 -58.64
C THR A 598 -3.76 2.53 -58.96
N ASN A 599 -4.58 3.45 -59.49
CA ASN A 599 -6.02 3.24 -59.67
C ASN A 599 -6.48 2.82 -61.09
N SER A 600 -5.59 2.35 -61.98
CA SER A 600 -5.97 1.96 -63.36
C SER A 600 -5.94 0.45 -63.66
N ARG A 601 -5.80 -0.45 -62.67
CA ARG A 601 -5.67 -1.91 -62.94
C ARG A 601 -6.66 -2.88 -62.27
N ASN A 602 -7.65 -2.42 -61.50
CA ASN A 602 -8.55 -3.31 -60.74
C ASN A 602 -10.04 -3.28 -61.11
N SER A 603 -10.41 -2.94 -62.36
CA SER A 603 -11.83 -2.89 -62.78
C SER A 603 -12.43 -4.19 -63.35
N ASN A 604 -11.71 -5.32 -63.36
CA ASN A 604 -12.18 -6.56 -64.02
C ASN A 604 -12.43 -7.77 -63.10
N PHE A 605 -12.52 -7.60 -61.79
CA PHE A 605 -12.63 -8.76 -60.86
C PHE A 605 -13.99 -8.95 -60.17
N TYR A 606 -15.00 -8.12 -60.44
CA TYR A 606 -16.30 -8.14 -59.73
C TYR A 606 -17.52 -8.57 -60.56
N LYS A 607 -17.34 -9.24 -61.70
CA LYS A 607 -18.47 -9.66 -62.57
C LYS A 607 -18.84 -11.15 -62.59
N ASP A 608 -18.11 -12.05 -61.94
CA ASP A 608 -18.28 -13.50 -62.18
C ASP A 608 -18.65 -14.37 -60.96
N ILE A 609 -19.27 -13.83 -59.91
CA ILE A 609 -19.82 -14.68 -58.82
C ILE A 609 -21.31 -14.35 -58.58
N LEU A 610 -22.08 -14.59 -59.63
CA LEU A 610 -23.53 -14.88 -59.60
C LEU A 610 -23.77 -16.00 -60.62
N LYS A 611 -23.51 -17.25 -60.21
CA LYS A 611 -24.04 -18.48 -60.82
C LYS A 611 -23.68 -19.69 -59.95
N ILE A 612 -24.72 -20.19 -59.27
CA ILE A 612 -25.01 -21.52 -58.70
C ILE A 612 -25.56 -21.36 -57.28
#